data_AF-A0A0R1X8A4-F1
#
_entry.id   AF-A0A0R1X8A4-F1
#
_cell.length_a   1.000
_cell.length_b   1.000
_cell.length_c   1.000
_cell.angle_alpha   90.00
_cell.angle_beta   90.00
_cell.angle_gamma   90.00
#
_symmetry.space_group_name_H-M   'P 1'
#
loop_
_entity.id
_entity.type
_entity.pdbx_description
1 polymer ?
#
loop_
_entity_poly.entity_id
_entity_poly.type
_entity_poly.pdbx_seq_one_letter_code
_entity_poly.pdbx_strand_id
1 'polypeptide(L)'
;MKQASATVNNDQAPTGFAGQWRNFILGFQHLLAMYSGDVLVPLLIGHYLHFSTVQMTYLVSIDIFMCGVATLLQLKQTPLTGIGLPVVLGCAVQAVTPLESIGGKLGITYMYGAIIAAGIFVFLIAGFFAHLKRFFPPVVTGSLITIIGFTLVPVGFQNLGGGNASASSFGAPVNLLIGFLTIVIILLFSAFARGFMKSIAILIGILLASFIAGGLGQVSLTPVS
;
A
#
# COMPACT_ATOMS: atom_id res chain seq x y z
N MET A 1 26.36 12.26 9.45
CA MET A 1 26.28 12.66 10.87
C MET A 1 26.80 14.08 11.02
N LYS A 2 25.94 15.12 10.97
CA LYS A 2 26.12 16.49 11.53
C LYS A 2 25.13 17.57 10.99
N GLN A 3 23.87 17.24 10.72
CA GLN A 3 22.85 18.29 10.42
C GLN A 3 21.45 17.95 10.95
N ALA A 4 21.32 17.41 12.17
CA ALA A 4 20.02 17.12 12.77
C ALA A 4 19.95 17.53 14.27
N SER A 5 20.59 18.64 14.63
CA SER A 5 20.59 19.14 16.03
C SER A 5 20.30 20.65 16.14
N ALA A 6 19.49 21.20 15.25
CA ALA A 6 18.95 22.54 15.46
C ALA A 6 17.45 22.54 15.10
N THR A 7 16.64 23.00 16.07
CA THR A 7 15.18 23.18 16.04
C THR A 7 14.29 21.92 16.15
N VAL A 8 14.50 21.12 17.20
CA VAL A 8 13.37 20.47 17.90
C VAL A 8 12.92 21.46 18.98
N ASN A 9 12.23 22.52 18.59
CA ASN A 9 11.72 23.53 19.51
C ASN A 9 10.18 23.42 19.54
N ASN A 10 9.70 22.78 20.61
CA ASN A 10 8.41 23.04 21.24
C ASN A 10 7.10 22.82 20.46
N ASP A 11 6.92 21.65 19.85
CA ASP A 11 5.60 21.04 19.67
C ASP A 11 5.50 19.79 20.55
N GLN A 12 5.57 19.98 21.87
CA GLN A 12 5.10 18.93 22.77
C GLN A 12 3.61 18.72 22.47
N ALA A 13 3.25 17.50 22.03
CA ALA A 13 1.86 17.12 21.84
C ALA A 13 1.06 17.57 23.09
N PRO A 14 -0.11 18.21 22.94
CA PRO A 14 -0.85 18.67 24.10
C PRO A 14 -1.15 17.45 24.98
N THR A 15 -0.55 17.36 26.16
CA THR A 15 -0.73 16.26 27.12
C THR A 15 -2.06 16.41 27.87
N GLY A 16 -3.11 16.76 27.13
CA GLY A 16 -4.48 16.87 27.60
C GLY A 16 -5.41 16.09 26.67
N PHE A 17 -6.60 15.74 27.16
CA PHE A 17 -7.59 14.93 26.43
C PHE A 17 -7.78 15.38 24.97
N ALA A 18 -7.82 16.71 24.72
CA ALA A 18 -7.94 17.30 23.38
C ALA A 18 -6.74 17.01 22.44
N GLY A 19 -5.52 16.90 22.97
CA GLY A 19 -4.35 16.47 22.19
C GLY A 19 -4.37 14.98 21.88
N GLN A 20 -4.87 14.15 22.80
CA GLN A 20 -5.09 12.72 22.57
C GLN A 20 -6.10 12.49 21.44
N TRP A 21 -7.21 13.23 21.43
CA TRP A 21 -8.22 13.17 20.35
C TRP A 21 -7.66 13.63 19.01
N ARG A 22 -6.88 14.71 18.99
CA ARG A 22 -6.23 15.18 17.76
C ARG A 22 -5.27 14.14 17.20
N ASN A 23 -4.46 13.51 18.06
CA ASN A 23 -3.52 12.46 17.65
C ASN A 23 -4.25 11.21 17.14
N PHE A 24 -5.38 10.86 17.76
CA PHE A 24 -6.24 9.77 17.28
C PHE A 24 -6.78 10.04 15.88
N ILE A 25 -7.31 11.25 15.64
CA ILE A 25 -7.82 11.66 14.32
C ILE A 25 -6.71 11.68 13.26
N LEU A 26 -5.53 12.19 13.61
CA LEU A 26 -4.36 12.20 12.71
C LEU A 26 -3.86 10.79 12.41
N GLY A 27 -3.82 9.90 13.41
CA GLY A 27 -3.48 8.49 13.21
C GLY A 27 -4.48 7.77 12.31
N PHE A 28 -5.77 8.01 12.51
CA PHE A 28 -6.82 7.49 11.66
C PHE A 28 -6.70 8.01 10.22
N GLN A 29 -6.40 9.30 10.04
CA GLN A 29 -6.15 9.87 8.72
C GLN A 29 -4.97 9.20 8.02
N HIS A 30 -3.87 8.95 8.74
CA HIS A 30 -2.71 8.28 8.17
C HIS A 30 -3.03 6.85 7.73
N LEU A 31 -3.80 6.11 8.54
CA LEU A 31 -4.28 4.78 8.17
C LEU A 31 -5.11 4.82 6.87
N LEU A 32 -6.09 5.73 6.80
CA LEU A 32 -6.95 5.87 5.63
C LEU A 32 -6.20 6.27 4.36
N ALA A 33 -5.21 7.16 4.49
CA ALA A 33 -4.39 7.58 3.35
C ALA A 33 -3.51 6.42 2.83
N MET A 34 -2.92 5.63 3.74
CA MET A 34 -2.07 4.51 3.41
C MET A 34 -2.85 3.33 2.79
N TYR A 35 -4.05 3.05 3.31
CA TYR A 35 -4.89 1.91 2.91
C TYR A 35 -5.04 1.77 1.39
N SER A 36 -5.26 2.88 0.68
CA SER A 36 -5.49 2.87 -0.77
C SER A 36 -4.32 2.29 -1.59
N GLY A 37 -3.09 2.46 -1.11
CA GLY A 37 -1.89 1.94 -1.77
C GLY A 37 -1.50 0.55 -1.29
N ASP A 38 -1.73 0.24 0.00
CA ASP A 38 -1.33 -1.02 0.62
C ASP A 38 -2.13 -2.21 0.08
N VAL A 39 -3.45 -2.04 -0.06
CA VAL A 39 -4.39 -3.07 -0.54
C VAL A 39 -4.11 -3.50 -1.99
N LEU A 40 -3.36 -2.72 -2.76
CA LEU A 40 -3.01 -3.05 -4.15
C LEU A 40 -2.14 -4.32 -4.24
N VAL A 41 -1.15 -4.46 -3.36
CA VAL A 41 -0.20 -5.60 -3.35
C VAL A 41 -0.88 -6.95 -3.13
N PRO A 42 -1.69 -7.15 -2.07
CA PRO A 42 -2.38 -8.41 -1.84
C PRO A 42 -3.38 -8.74 -2.96
N LEU A 43 -4.06 -7.72 -3.51
CA LEU A 43 -4.96 -7.89 -4.66
C LEU A 43 -4.22 -8.36 -5.92
N LEU A 44 -3.04 -7.81 -6.20
CA LEU A 44 -2.25 -8.16 -7.38
C LEU A 44 -1.80 -9.64 -7.31
N ILE A 45 -1.24 -10.05 -6.17
CA ILE A 45 -0.80 -11.43 -5.93
C ILE A 45 -1.99 -12.39 -5.97
N GLY A 46 -3.10 -12.05 -5.29
CA GLY A 46 -4.27 -12.91 -5.24
C GLY A 46 -4.97 -13.07 -6.59
N HIS A 47 -4.97 -12.02 -7.43
CA HIS A 47 -5.52 -12.09 -8.78
C HIS A 47 -4.65 -12.97 -9.68
N TYR A 48 -3.32 -12.85 -9.58
CA TYR A 48 -2.39 -13.66 -10.35
C TYR A 48 -2.44 -15.14 -9.97
N LEU A 49 -2.59 -15.45 -8.68
CA LEU A 49 -2.66 -16.83 -8.17
C LEU A 49 -4.08 -17.42 -8.14
N HIS A 50 -5.07 -16.71 -8.67
CA HIS A 50 -6.49 -17.11 -8.71
C HIS A 50 -7.06 -17.49 -7.33
N PHE A 51 -6.79 -16.68 -6.31
CA PHE A 51 -7.34 -16.90 -4.97
C PHE A 51 -8.86 -16.69 -4.95
N SER A 52 -9.55 -17.46 -4.09
CA SER A 52 -10.98 -17.25 -3.88
C SER A 52 -11.24 -15.89 -3.22
N THR A 53 -12.45 -15.36 -3.35
CA THR A 53 -12.86 -14.10 -2.70
C THR A 53 -12.63 -14.13 -1.18
N VAL A 54 -12.84 -15.30 -0.56
CA VAL A 54 -12.58 -15.53 0.87
C VAL A 54 -11.09 -15.41 1.17
N GLN A 55 -10.23 -16.09 0.42
CA GLN A 55 -8.78 -16.02 0.59
C GLN A 55 -8.24 -14.61 0.34
N MET A 56 -8.77 -13.90 -0.65
CA MET A 56 -8.41 -12.51 -0.94
C MET A 56 -8.71 -11.61 0.25
N THR A 57 -9.91 -11.75 0.84
CA THR A 57 -10.35 -10.96 2.00
C THR A 57 -9.48 -11.24 3.22
N TYR A 58 -9.11 -12.51 3.44
CA TYR A 58 -8.16 -12.89 4.48
C TYR A 58 -6.78 -12.27 4.25
N LEU A 59 -6.27 -12.30 3.01
CA LEU A 59 -4.95 -11.78 2.70
C LEU A 59 -4.87 -10.27 2.92
N VAL A 60 -5.86 -9.51 2.46
CA VAL A 60 -5.96 -8.06 2.71
C VAL A 60 -6.07 -7.74 4.21
N SER A 61 -6.83 -8.54 4.96
CA SER A 61 -7.00 -8.34 6.40
C SER A 61 -5.71 -8.63 7.18
N ILE A 62 -5.00 -9.70 6.81
CA ILE A 62 -3.70 -10.07 7.41
C ILE A 62 -2.63 -9.02 7.07
N ASP A 63 -2.64 -8.51 5.84
CA ASP A 63 -1.72 -7.48 5.37
C ASP A 63 -1.84 -6.20 6.21
N ILE A 64 -3.04 -5.62 6.29
CA ILE A 64 -3.30 -4.41 7.08
C ILE A 64 -2.97 -4.63 8.57
N PHE A 65 -3.30 -5.81 9.11
CA PHE A 65 -2.99 -6.14 10.49
C PHE A 65 -1.47 -6.21 10.73
N MET A 66 -0.71 -6.85 9.82
CA MET A 66 0.75 -6.91 9.92
C MET A 66 1.43 -5.59 9.65
N CYS A 67 0.95 -4.76 8.74
CA CYS A 67 1.43 -3.39 8.54
C CYS A 67 1.28 -2.55 9.82
N GLY A 68 0.16 -2.72 10.54
CA GLY A 68 -0.06 -2.14 11.86
C GLY A 68 0.96 -2.62 12.90
N VAL A 69 1.14 -3.94 13.03
CA VAL A 69 2.11 -4.53 13.97
C VAL A 69 3.54 -4.10 13.64
N ALA A 70 3.92 -4.12 12.36
CA ALA A 70 5.23 -3.69 11.91
C ALA A 70 5.48 -2.21 12.23
N THR A 71 4.49 -1.34 12.00
CA THR A 71 4.58 0.09 12.33
C THR A 71 4.72 0.29 13.85
N LEU A 72 3.99 -0.47 14.69
CA LEU A 72 4.16 -0.42 16.15
C LEU A 72 5.55 -0.88 16.60
N LEU A 73 6.10 -1.93 15.98
CA LEU A 73 7.46 -2.39 16.23
C LEU A 73 8.51 -1.35 15.82
N GLN A 74 8.26 -0.59 14.75
CA GLN A 74 9.16 0.46 14.26
C GLN A 74 9.18 1.69 15.18
N LEU A 75 8.04 2.00 15.81
CA LEU A 75 7.89 3.10 16.76
C LEU A 75 8.57 2.83 18.10
N LYS A 76 8.63 1.57 18.54
CA LYS A 76 9.36 1.21 19.76
C LYS A 76 10.87 1.39 19.56
N GLN A 77 11.48 2.25 20.36
CA GLN A 77 12.92 2.47 20.36
C GLN A 77 13.61 1.36 21.17
N THR A 78 13.83 0.21 20.54
CA THR A 78 14.47 -0.97 21.16
C THR A 78 15.89 -1.10 20.59
N PRO A 79 16.91 -1.55 21.36
CA PRO A 79 18.28 -1.70 20.85
C PRO A 79 18.42 -2.66 19.65
N LEU A 80 17.44 -3.55 19.43
CA LEU A 80 17.42 -4.51 18.32
C LEU A 80 16.44 -4.14 17.19
N THR A 81 15.41 -3.34 17.48
CA THR A 81 14.28 -3.08 16.56
C THR A 81 13.73 -1.67 16.77
N GLY A 82 13.43 -1.01 15.64
CA GLY A 82 12.78 0.29 15.61
C GLY A 82 13.72 1.49 15.67
N ILE A 83 13.51 2.45 14.77
CA ILE A 83 14.32 3.67 14.65
C ILE A 83 13.79 4.82 15.51
N GLY A 84 12.67 4.63 16.23
CA GLY A 84 12.03 5.65 17.05
C GLY A 84 11.46 6.83 16.24
N LEU A 85 11.24 6.64 14.93
CA LEU A 85 10.65 7.65 14.04
C LEU A 85 9.27 7.18 13.57
N PRO A 86 8.32 8.11 13.35
CA PRO A 86 6.98 7.82 12.84
C PRO A 86 7.03 7.48 11.35
N VAL A 87 7.54 6.28 11.04
CA VAL A 87 7.59 5.73 9.68
C VAL A 87 6.57 4.60 9.59
N VAL A 88 5.56 4.82 8.75
CA VAL A 88 4.52 3.83 8.47
C VAL A 88 5.08 2.78 7.51
N LEU A 89 4.95 1.51 7.89
CA LEU A 89 5.39 0.36 7.10
C LEU A 89 4.21 -0.20 6.34
N GLY A 90 4.41 -0.46 5.05
CA GLY A 90 3.44 -1.08 4.17
C GLY A 90 4.05 -2.22 3.37
N CYS A 91 3.20 -2.86 2.58
CA CYS A 91 3.57 -3.98 1.74
C CYS A 91 4.46 -3.55 0.57
N ALA A 92 5.55 -4.29 0.35
CA ALA A 92 6.56 -3.89 -0.62
C ALA A 92 6.17 -4.37 -2.03
N VAL A 93 5.70 -3.45 -2.88
CA VAL A 93 5.32 -3.73 -4.28
C VAL A 93 6.42 -4.45 -5.07
N GLN A 94 7.69 -4.16 -4.77
CA GLN A 94 8.86 -4.80 -5.41
C GLN A 94 8.91 -6.32 -5.22
N ALA A 95 8.25 -6.86 -4.19
CA ALA A 95 8.23 -8.30 -3.94
C ALA A 95 7.14 -9.03 -4.76
N VAL A 96 6.23 -8.33 -5.42
CA VAL A 96 5.10 -8.94 -6.15
C VAL A 96 5.60 -9.84 -7.27
N THR A 97 6.44 -9.34 -8.19
CA THR A 97 6.90 -10.12 -9.35
C THR A 97 7.67 -11.40 -8.97
N PRO A 98 8.63 -11.38 -8.00
CA PRO A 98 9.24 -12.61 -7.51
C PRO A 98 8.23 -13.58 -6.89
N LEU A 99 7.28 -13.09 -6.10
CA LEU A 99 6.29 -13.93 -5.42
C LEU A 99 5.30 -14.56 -6.41
N GLU A 100 4.87 -13.83 -7.44
CA GLU A 100 4.07 -14.35 -8.55
C GLU A 100 4.80 -15.50 -9.27
N SER A 101 6.10 -15.31 -9.57
CA SER A 101 6.89 -16.35 -10.23
C SER A 101 7.07 -17.60 -9.35
N ILE A 102 7.28 -17.44 -8.04
CA ILE A 102 7.44 -18.56 -7.10
C ILE A 102 6.10 -19.26 -6.91
N GLY A 103 5.04 -18.50 -6.63
CA GLY A 103 3.69 -19.02 -6.41
C GLY A 103 3.12 -19.73 -7.63
N GLY A 104 3.37 -19.21 -8.84
CA GLY A 104 2.89 -19.84 -10.08
C GLY A 104 3.61 -21.13 -10.46
N LYS A 105 4.91 -21.26 -10.15
CA LYS A 105 5.71 -22.44 -10.55
C LYS A 105 5.81 -23.52 -9.47
N LEU A 106 5.92 -23.11 -8.21
CA LEU A 106 6.20 -23.99 -7.08
C LEU A 106 4.98 -24.13 -6.14
N GLY A 107 4.05 -23.18 -6.19
CA GLY A 107 2.84 -23.18 -5.38
C GLY A 107 2.91 -22.25 -4.17
N ILE A 108 1.75 -22.07 -3.54
CA ILE A 108 1.51 -21.08 -2.47
C ILE A 108 2.34 -21.39 -1.20
N THR A 109 2.53 -22.67 -0.88
CA THR A 109 3.33 -23.10 0.29
C THR A 109 4.78 -22.68 0.17
N TYR A 110 5.36 -22.81 -1.03
CA TYR A 110 6.74 -22.38 -1.29
C TYR A 110 6.86 -20.86 -1.30
N MET A 111 5.81 -20.14 -1.72
CA MET A 111 5.76 -18.69 -1.64
C MET A 111 5.84 -18.21 -0.17
N TYR A 112 5.00 -18.75 0.73
CA TYR A 112 5.08 -18.39 2.15
C TYR A 112 6.40 -18.80 2.80
N GLY A 113 6.94 -19.98 2.45
CA GLY A 113 8.27 -20.40 2.90
C GLY A 113 9.40 -19.46 2.43
N ALA A 114 9.33 -19.01 1.19
CA ALA A 114 10.30 -18.05 0.63
C ALA A 114 10.20 -16.68 1.31
N ILE A 115 9.00 -16.20 1.65
CA ILE A 115 8.80 -14.95 2.41
C ILE A 115 9.46 -15.05 3.79
N ILE A 116 9.25 -16.15 4.52
CA ILE A 116 9.84 -16.35 5.86
C ILE A 116 11.36 -16.44 5.76
N ALA A 117 11.89 -17.23 4.80
CA ALA A 117 13.32 -17.36 4.59
C ALA A 117 13.97 -16.02 4.19
N ALA A 118 13.33 -15.25 3.31
CA ALA A 118 13.79 -13.92 2.93
C ALA A 118 13.77 -12.95 4.13
N GLY A 119 12.73 -12.99 4.96
CA GLY A 119 12.64 -12.17 6.18
C GLY A 119 13.78 -12.44 7.15
N ILE A 120 14.07 -13.71 7.43
CA ILE A 120 15.20 -14.12 8.29
C ILE A 120 16.54 -13.68 7.67
N PHE A 121 16.72 -13.90 6.37
CA PHE A 121 17.93 -13.50 5.67
C PHE A 121 18.15 -11.99 5.72
N VAL A 122 17.12 -11.19 5.46
CA VAL A 122 17.16 -9.72 5.54
C VAL A 122 17.49 -9.27 6.97
N PHE A 123 16.89 -9.90 7.98
CA PHE A 123 17.17 -9.58 9.38
C PHE A 123 18.65 -9.84 9.74
N LEU A 124 19.23 -10.96 9.30
CA LEU A 124 20.63 -11.30 9.54
C LEU A 124 21.60 -10.36 8.83
N ILE A 125 21.33 -9.99 7.57
CA ILE A 125 22.22 -9.15 6.77
C ILE A 125 22.02 -7.66 7.00
N ALA A 126 20.95 -7.24 7.69
CA ALA A 126 20.59 -5.83 7.90
C ALA A 126 21.75 -4.98 8.42
N GLY A 127 22.53 -5.50 9.38
CA GLY A 127 23.69 -4.79 9.95
C GLY A 127 24.80 -4.54 8.93
N PHE A 128 25.11 -5.53 8.08
CA PHE A 128 26.08 -5.39 7.01
C PHE A 128 25.59 -4.43 5.91
N PHE A 129 24.31 -4.55 5.56
CA PHE A 129 23.67 -3.72 4.53
C PHE A 129 23.60 -2.24 4.94
N ALA A 130 23.47 -1.95 6.24
CA ALA A 130 23.53 -0.59 6.77
C ALA A 130 24.88 0.10 6.45
N HIS A 131 25.98 -0.66 6.41
CA HIS A 131 27.28 -0.14 6.01
C HIS A 131 27.36 0.10 4.50
N LEU A 132 26.73 -0.78 3.72
CA LEU A 132 26.71 -0.71 2.25
C LEU A 132 25.80 0.41 1.70
N LYS A 133 24.85 0.92 2.50
CA LYS A 133 23.97 2.03 2.12
C LYS A 133 24.73 3.28 1.64
N ARG A 134 25.96 3.48 2.10
CA ARG A 134 26.83 4.60 1.66
C ARG A 134 27.15 4.57 0.16
N PHE A 135 27.09 3.40 -0.47
CA PHE A 135 27.38 3.22 -1.90
C PHE A 135 26.17 3.46 -2.81
N PHE A 136 24.97 3.69 -2.25
CA PHE A 136 23.76 3.99 -3.01
C PHE A 136 23.48 5.50 -2.96
N PRO A 137 24.00 6.29 -3.93
CA PRO A 137 23.71 7.72 -3.99
C PRO A 137 22.21 7.95 -4.26
N PRO A 138 21.69 9.15 -3.93
CA PRO A 138 20.27 9.48 -4.10
C PRO A 138 19.72 9.22 -5.52
N VAL A 139 20.57 9.32 -6.55
CA VAL A 139 20.21 9.00 -7.93
C VAL A 139 19.79 7.55 -8.11
N VAL A 140 20.40 6.59 -7.41
CA VAL A 140 20.06 5.15 -7.52
C VAL A 140 18.74 4.87 -6.80
N THR A 141 18.57 5.41 -5.59
CA THR A 141 17.34 5.25 -4.83
C THR A 141 16.15 5.89 -5.56
N GLY A 142 16.33 7.11 -6.09
CA GLY A 142 15.31 7.79 -6.89
C GLY A 142 14.97 7.02 -8.16
N SER A 143 15.98 6.55 -8.90
CA SER A 143 15.75 5.73 -10.11
C SER A 143 14.99 4.45 -9.80
N LEU A 144 15.34 3.75 -8.71
CA LEU A 144 14.63 2.54 -8.29
C LEU A 144 13.15 2.83 -7.97
N ILE A 145 12.87 3.91 -7.24
CA ILE A 145 11.49 4.32 -6.94
C ILE A 145 10.72 4.65 -8.22
N THR A 146 11.35 5.34 -9.18
CA THR A 146 10.70 5.64 -10.47
C THR A 146 10.41 4.36 -11.27
N ILE A 147 11.33 3.39 -11.26
CA ILE A 147 11.13 2.09 -11.92
C ILE A 147 9.97 1.34 -11.27
N ILE A 148 9.89 1.29 -9.94
CA ILE A 148 8.77 0.68 -9.22
C ILE A 148 7.45 1.33 -9.65
N GLY A 149 7.41 2.66 -9.72
CA GLY A 149 6.25 3.39 -10.24
C GLY A 149 5.89 3.01 -11.68
N PHE A 150 6.87 2.98 -12.59
CA PHE A 150 6.68 2.58 -13.97
C PHE A 150 6.18 1.13 -14.13
N THR A 151 6.65 0.20 -13.29
CA THR A 151 6.19 -1.20 -13.33
C THR A 151 4.73 -1.37 -12.90
N LEU A 152 4.18 -0.42 -12.13
CA LEU A 152 2.77 -0.43 -11.72
C LEU A 152 1.84 0.19 -12.78
N VAL A 153 2.35 1.00 -13.71
CA VAL A 153 1.54 1.65 -14.74
C VAL A 153 0.76 0.63 -15.60
N PRO A 154 1.38 -0.44 -16.14
CA PRO A 154 0.66 -1.46 -16.91
C PRO A 154 -0.43 -2.15 -16.10
N VAL A 155 -0.17 -2.45 -14.82
CA VAL A 155 -1.15 -3.06 -13.91
C VAL A 155 -2.36 -2.15 -13.73
N GLY A 156 -2.15 -0.83 -13.60
CA GLY A 156 -3.23 0.15 -13.55
C GLY A 156 -4.08 0.16 -14.81
N PHE A 157 -3.46 0.18 -16.00
CA PHE A 157 -4.18 0.14 -17.27
C PHE A 157 -4.94 -1.18 -17.49
N GLN A 158 -4.36 -2.30 -17.06
CA GLN A 158 -5.02 -3.60 -17.14
C GLN A 158 -6.25 -3.68 -16.23
N ASN A 159 -6.18 -3.11 -15.03
CA ASN A 159 -7.33 -2.97 -14.14
C ASN A 159 -8.39 -2.03 -14.73
N LEU A 160 -7.99 -0.91 -15.34
CA LEU A 160 -8.89 0.03 -16.03
C LEU A 160 -9.63 -0.64 -17.20
N GLY A 161 -8.94 -1.52 -17.94
CA GLY A 161 -9.50 -2.30 -19.05
C GLY A 161 -10.47 -3.42 -18.64
N GLY A 162 -10.66 -3.69 -17.35
CA GLY A 162 -11.56 -4.76 -16.85
C GLY A 162 -10.86 -5.91 -16.14
N GLY A 163 -9.61 -5.74 -15.70
CA GLY A 163 -8.90 -6.66 -14.78
C GLY A 163 -8.28 -7.89 -15.45
N ASN A 164 -8.87 -8.41 -16.53
CA ASN A 164 -8.34 -9.59 -17.22
C ASN A 164 -8.09 -9.29 -18.71
N ALA A 165 -6.81 -9.29 -19.11
CA ALA A 165 -6.40 -9.01 -20.50
C ALA A 165 -6.85 -10.08 -21.50
N SER A 166 -7.27 -11.25 -21.02
CA SER A 166 -7.72 -12.38 -21.86
C SER A 166 -9.24 -12.52 -21.95
N ALA A 167 -10.03 -11.65 -21.30
CA ALA A 167 -11.49 -11.70 -21.40
C ALA A 167 -11.98 -10.95 -22.65
N SER A 168 -12.98 -11.49 -23.35
CA SER A 168 -13.65 -10.83 -24.49
C SER A 168 -14.34 -9.49 -24.13
N SER A 169 -14.41 -9.16 -22.84
CA SER A 169 -14.94 -7.89 -22.28
C SER A 169 -13.82 -6.88 -21.96
N PHE A 170 -12.56 -7.21 -22.26
CA PHE A 170 -11.45 -6.29 -22.05
C PHE A 170 -11.62 -5.05 -22.95
N GLY A 171 -11.71 -3.87 -22.33
CA GLY A 171 -12.01 -2.63 -23.03
C GLY A 171 -13.49 -2.42 -23.37
N ALA A 172 -14.42 -3.14 -22.71
CA ALA A 172 -15.84 -2.79 -22.81
C ALA A 172 -16.03 -1.29 -22.49
N PRO A 173 -16.78 -0.53 -23.31
CA PRO A 173 -16.89 0.92 -23.16
C PRO A 173 -17.42 1.32 -21.78
N VAL A 174 -18.19 0.45 -21.12
CA VAL A 174 -18.68 0.63 -19.75
C VAL A 174 -17.54 0.59 -18.73
N ASN A 175 -16.60 -0.36 -18.81
CA ASN A 175 -15.46 -0.47 -17.89
C ASN A 175 -14.49 0.69 -18.06
N LEU A 176 -14.21 1.06 -19.31
CA LEU A 176 -13.37 2.23 -19.62
C LEU A 176 -14.02 3.54 -19.14
N LEU A 177 -15.34 3.67 -19.30
CA LEU A 177 -16.07 4.86 -18.84
C LEU A 177 -16.10 4.96 -17.31
N ILE A 178 -16.31 3.85 -16.60
CA ILE A 178 -16.24 3.81 -15.13
C ILE A 178 -14.81 4.11 -14.64
N GLY A 179 -13.79 3.51 -15.26
CA GLY A 179 -12.40 3.76 -14.91
C GLY A 179 -11.97 5.21 -15.16
N PHE A 180 -12.35 5.77 -16.31
CA PHE A 180 -12.08 7.17 -16.63
C PHE A 180 -12.82 8.13 -15.70
N LEU A 181 -14.10 7.86 -15.42
CA LEU A 181 -14.89 8.63 -14.45
C LEU A 181 -14.24 8.60 -13.06
N THR A 182 -13.75 7.44 -12.64
CA THR A 182 -13.03 7.27 -11.36
C THR A 182 -11.79 8.14 -11.30
N ILE A 183 -10.97 8.14 -12.36
CA ILE A 183 -9.77 8.99 -12.46
C ILE A 183 -10.15 10.47 -12.40
N VAL A 184 -11.17 10.89 -13.14
CA VAL A 184 -11.65 12.28 -13.15
C VAL A 184 -12.11 12.72 -11.77
N ILE A 185 -12.88 11.88 -11.07
CA ILE A 185 -13.33 12.14 -9.69
C ILE A 185 -12.12 12.28 -8.77
N ILE A 186 -11.17 11.34 -8.81
CA ILE A 186 -9.96 11.40 -7.97
C ILE A 186 -9.14 12.65 -8.28
N LEU A 187 -8.97 13.02 -9.55
CA LEU A 187 -8.23 14.23 -9.94
C LEU A 187 -8.93 15.51 -9.47
N LEU A 188 -10.26 15.60 -9.61
CA LEU A 188 -11.03 16.74 -9.13
C LEU A 188 -10.91 16.89 -7.61
N PHE A 189 -11.13 15.81 -6.86
CA PHE A 189 -11.00 15.83 -5.41
C PHE A 189 -9.56 16.13 -4.98
N SER A 190 -8.55 15.53 -5.62
CA SER A 190 -7.14 15.75 -5.29
C SER A 190 -6.64 17.17 -5.64
N ALA A 191 -7.16 17.78 -6.71
CA ALA A 191 -6.79 19.13 -7.15
C ALA A 191 -7.49 20.23 -6.32
N PHE A 192 -8.75 20.03 -5.93
CA PHE A 192 -9.52 21.00 -5.14
C PHE A 192 -9.33 20.84 -3.63
N ALA A 193 -8.92 19.66 -3.16
CA ALA A 193 -8.68 19.42 -1.75
C ALA A 193 -7.46 20.19 -1.23
N ARG A 194 -7.63 20.89 -0.10
CA ARG A 194 -6.54 21.53 0.65
C ARG A 194 -6.34 20.84 2.00
N GLY A 195 -5.07 20.69 2.41
CA GLY A 195 -4.70 20.18 3.73
C GLY A 195 -5.21 18.76 4.01
N PHE A 196 -5.91 18.58 5.14
CA PHE A 196 -6.43 17.31 5.63
C PHE A 196 -7.26 16.53 4.59
N MET A 197 -8.01 17.26 3.77
CA MET A 197 -8.88 16.70 2.73
C MET A 197 -8.09 16.01 1.61
N LYS A 198 -6.83 16.38 1.37
CA LYS A 198 -6.03 15.84 0.26
C LYS A 198 -5.55 14.41 0.54
N SER A 199 -5.21 14.09 1.79
CA SER A 199 -4.78 12.74 2.16
C SER A 199 -5.91 11.70 2.09
N ILE A 200 -7.16 12.14 2.33
CA ILE A 200 -8.36 11.27 2.27
C ILE A 200 -9.04 11.37 0.90
N ALA A 201 -8.66 12.33 0.06
CA ALA A 201 -9.25 12.53 -1.27
C ALA A 201 -9.20 11.26 -2.14
N ILE A 202 -8.11 10.50 -2.06
CA ILE A 202 -7.97 9.24 -2.81
C ILE A 202 -9.00 8.21 -2.32
N LEU A 203 -9.10 8.01 -1.00
CA LEU A 203 -10.05 7.07 -0.41
C LEU A 203 -11.50 7.47 -0.70
N ILE A 204 -11.84 8.75 -0.52
CA ILE A 204 -13.17 9.29 -0.81
C ILE A 204 -13.50 9.14 -2.31
N GLY A 205 -12.52 9.40 -3.18
CA GLY A 205 -12.66 9.20 -4.62
C GLY A 205 -12.98 7.74 -4.97
N ILE A 206 -12.29 6.78 -4.35
CA ILE A 206 -12.54 5.35 -4.52
C ILE A 206 -13.94 4.96 -4.00
N LEU A 207 -14.35 5.48 -2.83
CA LEU A 207 -15.67 5.21 -2.26
C LEU A 207 -16.79 5.75 -3.16
N LEU A 208 -16.71 7.01 -3.58
CA LEU A 208 -17.69 7.63 -4.47
C LEU A 208 -17.77 6.92 -5.81
N ALA A 209 -16.62 6.58 -6.41
CA ALA A 209 -16.57 5.80 -7.65
C ALA A 209 -17.21 4.42 -7.48
N SER A 210 -16.95 3.74 -6.37
CA SER A 210 -17.57 2.45 -6.03
C SER A 210 -19.08 2.56 -5.86
N PHE A 211 -19.59 3.63 -5.25
CA PHE A 211 -21.03 3.88 -5.14
C PHE A 211 -21.69 4.10 -6.52
N ILE A 212 -21.04 4.86 -7.40
CA ILE A 212 -21.51 5.07 -8.77
C ILE A 212 -21.53 3.74 -9.52
N ALA A 213 -20.46 2.93 -9.42
CA ALA A 213 -20.39 1.60 -10.00
C ALA A 213 -21.45 0.64 -9.44
N GLY A 214 -21.78 0.76 -8.15
CA GLY A 214 -22.88 0.05 -7.50
C GLY A 214 -24.25 0.43 -8.05
N GLY A 215 -24.48 1.72 -8.31
CA GLY A 215 -25.69 2.20 -8.99
C GLY A 215 -25.82 1.72 -10.44
N LEU A 216 -24.70 1.43 -11.11
CA LEU A 216 -24.64 0.81 -12.44
C LEU A 216 -24.79 -0.73 -12.43
N GLY A 217 -25.05 -1.34 -11.26
CA GLY A 217 -25.29 -2.78 -11.13
C GLY A 217 -24.05 -3.66 -11.31
N GLN A 218 -22.85 -3.08 -11.29
CA GLN A 218 -21.57 -3.79 -11.46
C GLN A 218 -20.98 -4.30 -10.13
N VAL A 219 -21.64 -4.03 -9.00
CA VAL A 219 -21.20 -4.46 -7.67
C VAL A 219 -22.07 -5.61 -7.20
N SER A 220 -21.48 -6.81 -7.09
CA SER A 220 -22.17 -7.95 -6.48
C SER A 220 -22.19 -7.77 -4.95
N LEU A 221 -23.38 -7.52 -4.39
CA LEU A 221 -23.63 -7.52 -2.94
C LEU A 221 -23.97 -8.92 -2.39
N THR A 222 -23.68 -9.98 -3.16
CA THR A 222 -23.89 -11.36 -2.72
C THR A 222 -23.07 -11.63 -1.46
N PRO A 223 -23.68 -12.18 -0.39
CA PRO A 223 -22.97 -12.51 0.84
C PRO A 223 -21.78 -13.42 0.51
N VAL A 224 -20.59 -13.05 0.99
CA VAL A 224 -19.42 -13.92 0.95
C VAL A 224 -19.60 -14.94 2.08
N SER A 225 -20.28 -16.06 1.78
CA SER A 225 -20.38 -17.25 2.63
C SER A 225 -19.33 -18.27 2.25
#